data_AF-A0A7J4EQC0-F1
#
_entry.id   AF-A0A7J4EQC0-F1
#
_cell.length_a   1.000
_cell.length_b   1.000
_cell.length_c   1.000
_cell.angle_alpha   90.00
_cell.angle_beta   90.00
_cell.angle_gamma   90.00
#
_symmetry.space_group_name_H-M   'P 1'
#
loop_
_entity.id
_entity.type
_entity.pdbx_description
1 polymer ?
#
loop_
_entity_poly.entity_id
_entity_poly.type
_entity_poly.pdbx_seq_one_letter_code
_entity_poly.pdbx_strand_id
1 'polypeptide(L)'
;MVITEMKRSFKYHINIIIIIVKEVSAMGDGQNRSFIFETKLETRVLISAGLVFFGFLFYTQIAPYIGGTVEKFALPVSSLLLLFVLGFTYYFIRNVSHSLSDIAKFVSAISEKNLDAKLETGKKGALECLFTIKDVKILEEASLKMREKLKNTIEELERKEENIRYLLNAIATPIFAIDKNFTITMANEAAEAAGKRLDEIIGMKCYQLFNTTHCNTDECRAYQAIKYREPRKGETVARCNNREVPIMYKATPLFDKSGEVVGAVEYTINITEQKNKERELLNKERELIEIFRNFPLPGYVYFIDENGIIKYASEAFARDFTGKTSKEIAGEKLSELIGVKTVAEKVVETGKAVVGKEGVAKTKDGRKVPLVVSGIPVKIDGKVVGAIGFLVDISEQKNLQKYMEEEVERLLPVVEAAAKGDLTLEIEPRKDDSLDKLIVAFNNMRERLRELIHNINAASTTVSSASQQLTASIQEINNASRSVSETAQKISASVEDQTAEIEKSNKLAEDISGITEETASSAETVVNIANEANATAEDGYTASTQAIRNMEELATSSEEVAREVEELEKKAEKIGEIVDIITKIAEQTSLLALNANIEAARVGEQGRGFAVVAGEVGK
;
A
#
# COMPACT_ATOMS: atom_id res chain seq x y z
N MET A 1 -6.14 157.31 47.52
CA MET A 1 -7.43 156.59 47.66
C MET A 1 -7.57 155.48 46.63
N VAL A 2 -7.38 155.73 45.33
CA VAL A 2 -7.37 154.70 44.25
C VAL A 2 -6.32 153.59 44.45
N ILE A 3 -5.10 153.94 44.89
CA ILE A 3 -4.04 152.94 45.19
C ILE A 3 -4.42 152.03 46.38
N THR A 4 -5.22 152.54 47.32
CA THR A 4 -5.65 151.81 48.52
C THR A 4 -6.80 150.85 48.21
N GLU A 5 -7.73 151.22 47.33
CA GLU A 5 -8.73 150.31 46.77
C GLU A 5 -8.13 149.27 45.82
N MET A 6 -7.15 149.64 44.98
CA MET A 6 -6.41 148.69 44.14
C MET A 6 -5.69 147.65 44.99
N LYS A 7 -5.00 148.04 46.08
CA LYS A 7 -4.38 147.07 47.01
C LYS A 7 -5.41 146.14 47.66
N ARG A 8 -6.64 146.62 47.92
CA ARG A 8 -7.73 145.82 48.53
C ARG A 8 -8.32 144.82 47.52
N SER A 9 -8.53 145.25 46.27
CA SER A 9 -8.98 144.37 45.17
C SER A 9 -7.91 143.33 44.78
N PHE A 10 -6.64 143.74 44.75
CA PHE A 10 -5.50 142.85 44.47
C PHE A 10 -5.34 141.77 45.54
N LYS A 11 -5.53 142.13 46.82
CA LYS A 11 -5.52 141.16 47.93
C LYS A 11 -6.73 140.24 47.93
N TYR A 12 -7.89 140.73 47.49
CA TYR A 12 -9.13 139.95 47.36
C TYR A 12 -9.03 138.89 46.24
N HIS A 13 -8.46 139.25 45.08
CA HIS A 13 -8.28 138.32 43.95
C HIS A 13 -7.14 137.31 44.17
N ILE A 14 -6.04 137.73 44.82
CA ILE A 14 -4.98 136.79 45.26
C ILE A 14 -5.53 135.77 46.27
N ASN A 15 -6.41 136.19 47.19
CA ASN A 15 -7.02 135.26 48.13
C ASN A 15 -7.97 134.26 47.46
N ILE A 16 -8.74 134.67 46.44
CA ILE A 16 -9.57 133.73 45.66
C ILE A 16 -8.70 132.72 44.91
N ILE A 17 -7.59 133.16 44.31
CA ILE A 17 -6.64 132.27 43.63
C ILE A 17 -5.97 131.31 44.62
N ILE A 18 -5.59 131.77 45.82
CA ILE A 18 -5.03 130.92 46.87
C ILE A 18 -6.06 129.91 47.42
N ILE A 19 -7.34 130.28 47.51
CA ILE A 19 -8.43 129.37 47.94
C ILE A 19 -8.67 128.29 46.88
N ILE A 20 -8.75 128.66 45.60
CA ILE A 20 -8.90 127.69 44.48
C ILE A 20 -7.68 126.76 44.41
N VAL A 21 -6.46 127.27 44.58
CA VAL A 21 -5.22 126.46 44.61
C VAL A 21 -5.17 125.53 45.83
N LYS A 22 -5.75 125.92 46.98
CA LYS A 22 -5.85 125.09 48.19
C LYS A 22 -6.93 124.00 48.10
N GLU A 23 -8.11 124.28 47.52
CA GLU A 23 -9.15 123.27 47.32
C GLU A 23 -8.74 122.23 46.27
N VAL A 24 -8.05 122.63 45.19
CA VAL A 24 -7.54 121.72 44.16
C VAL A 24 -6.36 120.87 44.68
N SER A 25 -5.57 121.35 45.65
CA SER A 25 -4.50 120.57 46.27
C SER A 25 -4.98 119.57 47.33
N ALA A 26 -6.19 119.76 47.91
CA ALA A 26 -6.73 118.92 48.99
C ALA A 26 -7.54 117.70 48.49
N MET A 27 -7.92 117.64 47.21
CA MET A 27 -8.59 116.48 46.60
C MET A 27 -7.63 115.34 46.18
N GLY A 28 -6.32 115.48 46.46
CA GLY A 28 -5.26 114.59 45.98
C GLY A 28 -4.69 113.62 47.03
N ASP A 29 -5.51 113.07 47.94
CA ASP A 29 -5.05 112.05 48.89
C ASP A 29 -5.97 110.81 48.87
N GLY A 30 -5.72 109.92 47.90
CA GLY A 30 -6.47 108.68 47.72
C GLY A 30 -6.13 107.96 46.40
N GLN A 31 -5.25 106.96 46.49
CA GLN A 31 -4.96 105.90 45.50
C GLN A 31 -5.45 106.10 44.04
N ASN A 32 -4.74 106.92 43.25
CA ASN A 32 -4.67 106.75 41.79
C ASN A 32 -3.51 107.57 41.20
N ARG A 33 -2.43 106.89 40.76
CA ARG A 33 -1.24 107.53 40.13
C ARG A 33 -1.49 108.01 38.69
N SER A 34 -2.73 107.96 38.19
CA SER A 34 -3.14 108.56 36.91
C SER A 34 -3.46 110.06 36.98
N PHE A 35 -3.60 110.64 38.19
CA PHE A 35 -4.06 112.02 38.39
C PHE A 35 -2.92 113.06 38.55
N ILE A 36 -1.66 112.64 38.42
CA ILE A 36 -0.47 113.50 38.68
C ILE A 36 0.00 114.24 37.40
N PHE A 37 -0.55 113.91 36.23
CA PHE A 37 -0.12 114.47 34.93
C PHE A 37 -0.97 115.66 34.44
N GLU A 38 -2.24 115.77 34.81
CA GLU A 38 -3.13 116.85 34.33
C GLU A 38 -2.82 118.22 34.95
N THR A 39 -2.28 118.27 36.17
CA THR A 39 -2.11 119.51 36.93
C THR A 39 -0.94 120.42 36.49
N LYS A 40 0.04 119.94 35.70
CA LYS A 40 1.19 120.78 35.28
C LYS A 40 1.00 121.51 33.94
N LEU A 41 0.17 120.97 33.04
CA LEU A 41 -0.11 121.59 31.73
C LEU A 41 -1.19 122.67 31.86
N GLU A 42 -2.25 122.40 32.63
CA GLU A 42 -3.29 123.38 32.97
C GLU A 42 -2.70 124.59 33.67
N THR A 43 -1.76 124.41 34.60
CA THR A 43 -1.14 125.52 35.33
C THR A 43 -0.33 126.46 34.42
N ARG A 44 0.32 125.98 33.34
CA ARG A 44 1.10 126.84 32.43
C ARG A 44 0.26 127.52 31.35
N VAL A 45 -0.84 126.90 30.94
CA VAL A 45 -1.82 127.48 30.00
C VAL A 45 -2.74 128.47 30.72
N LEU A 46 -3.16 128.19 31.96
CA LEU A 46 -3.87 129.16 32.80
C LEU A 46 -3.01 130.36 33.20
N ILE A 47 -1.70 130.20 33.41
CA ILE A 47 -0.82 131.35 33.70
C ILE A 47 -0.64 132.24 32.47
N SER A 48 -0.52 131.68 31.26
CA SER A 48 -0.37 132.47 30.03
C SER A 48 -1.71 133.05 29.54
N ALA A 49 -2.82 132.31 29.63
CA ALA A 49 -4.17 132.85 29.42
C ALA A 49 -4.53 133.90 30.48
N GLY A 50 -4.15 133.66 31.74
CA GLY A 50 -4.31 134.58 32.85
C GLY A 50 -3.53 135.88 32.65
N LEU A 51 -2.29 135.85 32.16
CA LEU A 51 -1.49 137.05 31.85
C LEU A 51 -2.07 137.87 30.69
N VAL A 52 -2.61 137.22 29.65
CA VAL A 52 -3.27 137.91 28.52
C VAL A 52 -4.62 138.50 28.96
N PHE A 53 -5.39 137.78 29.79
CA PHE A 53 -6.64 138.28 30.38
C PHE A 53 -6.38 139.40 31.40
N PHE A 54 -5.26 139.34 32.14
CA PHE A 54 -4.81 140.40 33.04
C PHE A 54 -4.42 141.65 32.25
N GLY A 55 -3.74 141.50 31.10
CA GLY A 55 -3.45 142.62 30.19
C GLY A 55 -4.72 143.28 29.65
N PHE A 56 -5.75 142.49 29.36
CA PHE A 56 -7.06 142.97 28.91
C PHE A 56 -7.88 143.66 30.01
N LEU A 57 -7.86 143.14 31.25
CA LEU A 57 -8.48 143.77 32.42
C LEU A 57 -7.75 145.06 32.84
N PHE A 58 -6.42 145.08 32.75
CA PHE A 58 -5.60 146.26 33.00
C PHE A 58 -5.89 147.37 31.98
N TYR A 59 -6.11 147.00 30.70
CA TYR A 59 -6.53 147.93 29.65
C TYR A 59 -7.96 148.46 29.87
N THR A 60 -8.91 147.60 30.23
CA THR A 60 -10.34 148.00 30.38
C THR A 60 -10.66 148.76 31.67
N GLN A 61 -9.94 148.53 32.79
CA GLN A 61 -10.20 149.22 34.06
C GLN A 61 -9.41 150.52 34.28
N ILE A 62 -8.25 150.70 33.62
CA ILE A 62 -7.40 151.90 33.80
C ILE A 62 -7.65 152.92 32.67
N ALA A 63 -8.06 152.48 31.48
CA ALA A 63 -8.40 153.36 30.35
C ALA A 63 -9.41 154.49 30.66
N PRO A 64 -10.39 154.36 31.57
CA PRO A 64 -11.31 155.46 31.89
C PRO A 64 -10.70 156.54 32.81
N TYR A 65 -9.61 156.26 33.52
CA TYR A 65 -9.01 157.17 34.52
C TYR A 65 -7.80 157.95 34.00
N ILE A 66 -7.30 157.62 32.81
CA ILE A 66 -6.26 158.37 32.11
C ILE A 66 -6.96 159.26 31.09
N GLY A 67 -7.29 160.48 31.50
CA GLY A 67 -7.92 161.48 30.64
C GLY A 67 -7.07 161.78 29.40
N GLY A 68 -7.68 161.65 28.22
CA GLY A 68 -7.18 162.16 26.95
C GLY A 68 -6.49 161.12 26.05
N THR A 69 -7.19 160.73 24.98
CA THR A 69 -6.71 159.97 23.80
C THR A 69 -6.38 158.47 23.97
N VAL A 70 -7.40 157.63 24.15
CA VAL A 70 -7.32 156.14 24.16
C VAL A 70 -7.84 155.48 22.87
N GLU A 71 -8.09 156.23 21.79
CA GLU A 71 -8.52 155.65 20.49
C GLU A 71 -7.37 155.15 19.58
N LYS A 72 -6.11 155.49 19.85
CA LYS A 72 -4.97 155.14 18.95
C LYS A 72 -4.27 153.80 19.24
N PHE A 73 -4.67 153.05 20.25
CA PHE A 73 -4.05 151.75 20.62
C PHE A 73 -5.00 150.53 20.54
N ALA A 74 -6.26 150.71 20.15
CA ALA A 74 -7.23 149.61 20.02
C ALA A 74 -7.03 148.73 18.76
N LEU A 75 -6.49 149.28 17.66
CA LEU A 75 -6.19 148.54 16.42
C LEU A 75 -4.96 147.60 16.47
N PRO A 76 -3.84 147.91 17.15
CA PRO A 76 -2.71 146.97 17.20
C PRO A 76 -2.99 145.73 18.05
N VAL A 77 -3.85 145.81 19.07
CA VAL A 77 -4.10 144.67 19.99
C VAL A 77 -5.02 143.61 19.35
N SER A 78 -6.05 144.01 18.58
CA SER A 78 -6.89 143.07 17.83
C SER A 78 -6.15 142.44 16.64
N SER A 79 -5.24 143.19 16.01
CA SER A 79 -4.38 142.69 14.91
C SER A 79 -3.34 141.69 15.40
N LEU A 80 -2.76 141.89 16.58
CA LEU A 80 -1.86 140.94 17.23
C LEU A 80 -2.58 139.64 17.64
N LEU A 81 -3.85 139.73 18.07
CA LEU A 81 -4.68 138.56 18.39
C LEU A 81 -5.02 137.75 17.13
N LEU A 82 -5.33 138.41 16.01
CA LEU A 82 -5.59 137.74 14.74
C LEU A 82 -4.33 137.07 14.16
N LEU A 83 -3.17 137.73 14.25
CA LEU A 83 -1.88 137.15 13.85
C LEU A 83 -1.47 135.97 14.74
N PHE A 84 -1.82 136.00 16.03
CA PHE A 84 -1.59 134.88 16.93
C PHE A 84 -2.52 133.70 16.60
N VAL A 85 -3.80 133.95 16.32
CA VAL A 85 -4.75 132.90 15.92
C VAL A 85 -4.39 132.30 14.56
N LEU A 86 -4.01 133.11 13.57
CA LEU A 86 -3.56 132.66 12.25
C LEU A 86 -2.20 131.93 12.31
N GLY A 87 -1.27 132.41 13.14
CA GLY A 87 0.00 131.74 13.39
C GLY A 87 -0.18 130.41 14.11
N PHE A 88 -1.10 130.34 15.08
CA PHE A 88 -1.43 129.13 15.81
C PHE A 88 -2.15 128.11 14.93
N THR A 89 -3.13 128.54 14.10
CA THR A 89 -3.78 127.63 13.14
C THR A 89 -2.83 127.15 12.05
N TYR A 90 -1.96 128.00 11.51
CA TYR A 90 -0.93 127.58 10.55
C TYR A 90 0.07 126.58 11.15
N TYR A 91 0.51 126.82 12.39
CA TYR A 91 1.38 125.88 13.12
C TYR A 91 0.66 124.55 13.41
N PHE A 92 -0.60 124.59 13.83
CA PHE A 92 -1.40 123.40 14.14
C PHE A 92 -1.67 122.54 12.90
N ILE A 93 -2.06 123.17 11.78
CA ILE A 93 -2.33 122.47 10.52
C ILE A 93 -1.03 121.87 9.96
N ARG A 94 0.09 122.61 9.95
CA ARG A 94 1.33 122.13 9.33
C ARG A 94 2.01 121.01 10.13
N ASN A 95 1.95 121.04 11.45
CA ASN A 95 2.71 120.12 12.30
C ASN A 95 1.89 118.97 12.91
N VAL A 96 0.59 119.16 13.17
CA VAL A 96 -0.27 118.13 13.78
C VAL A 96 -1.03 117.33 12.71
N SER A 97 -1.52 117.99 11.66
CA SER A 97 -2.30 117.33 10.60
C SER A 97 -1.49 116.32 9.78
N HIS A 98 -0.24 116.66 9.45
CA HIS A 98 0.64 115.76 8.68
C HIS A 98 0.96 114.48 9.46
N SER A 99 1.26 114.60 10.76
CA SER A 99 1.54 113.46 11.64
C SER A 99 0.32 112.55 11.83
N LEU A 100 -0.90 113.12 11.89
CA LEU A 100 -2.14 112.35 11.97
C LEU A 100 -2.44 111.56 10.69
N SER A 101 -2.10 112.11 9.52
CA SER A 101 -2.27 111.43 8.22
C SER A 101 -1.38 110.19 8.08
N ASP A 102 -0.12 110.27 8.51
CA ASP A 102 0.81 109.13 8.47
C ASP A 102 0.42 108.04 9.47
N ILE A 103 -0.12 108.42 10.64
CA ILE A 103 -0.71 107.47 11.61
C ILE A 103 -1.96 106.79 11.02
N ALA A 104 -2.84 107.53 10.35
CA ALA A 104 -4.03 106.96 9.72
C ALA A 104 -3.69 105.93 8.62
N LYS A 105 -2.66 106.20 7.81
CA LYS A 105 -2.15 105.24 6.81
C LYS A 105 -1.57 103.98 7.44
N PHE A 106 -0.82 104.12 8.54
CA PHE A 106 -0.27 102.98 9.28
C PHE A 106 -1.38 102.10 9.90
N VAL A 107 -2.40 102.73 10.51
CA VAL A 107 -3.56 102.01 11.07
C VAL A 107 -4.35 101.30 9.97
N SER A 108 -4.51 101.91 8.80
CA SER A 108 -5.14 101.27 7.64
C SER A 108 -4.34 100.06 7.14
N ALA A 109 -3.01 100.15 7.06
CA ALA A 109 -2.15 99.03 6.63
C ALA A 109 -2.18 97.83 7.59
N ILE A 110 -2.28 98.08 8.90
CA ILE A 110 -2.47 97.02 9.91
C ILE A 110 -3.86 96.39 9.79
N SER A 111 -4.92 97.18 9.52
CA SER A 111 -6.26 96.65 9.28
C SER A 111 -6.33 95.73 8.06
N GLU A 112 -5.44 95.93 7.08
CA GLU A 112 -5.33 95.12 5.86
C GLU A 112 -4.34 93.94 5.99
N LYS A 113 -3.94 93.58 7.22
CA LYS A 113 -3.06 92.43 7.55
C LYS A 113 -1.61 92.56 7.03
N ASN A 114 -1.16 93.75 6.64
CA ASN A 114 0.25 93.98 6.33
C ASN A 114 1.05 94.32 7.60
N LEU A 115 1.61 93.29 8.24
CA LEU A 115 2.33 93.40 9.52
C LEU A 115 3.76 93.94 9.40
N ASP A 116 4.24 94.21 8.18
CA ASP A 116 5.58 94.74 7.88
C ASP A 116 5.60 96.25 7.60
N ALA A 117 4.43 96.92 7.64
CA ALA A 117 4.34 98.36 7.45
C ALA A 117 5.17 99.12 8.51
N LYS A 118 5.99 100.09 8.08
CA LYS A 118 6.81 100.94 8.97
C LYS A 118 6.26 102.35 9.05
N LEU A 119 6.27 102.93 10.25
CA LEU A 119 5.97 104.34 10.49
C LEU A 119 7.26 105.16 10.36
N GLU A 120 7.51 105.75 9.19
CA GLU A 120 8.70 106.57 8.94
C GLU A 120 8.46 108.04 9.32
N THR A 121 8.84 108.44 10.54
CA THR A 121 8.69 109.83 11.00
C THR A 121 9.95 110.67 10.67
N GLY A 122 9.84 111.60 9.70
CA GLY A 122 10.93 112.48 9.28
C GLY A 122 11.20 113.66 10.23
N LYS A 123 12.42 113.69 10.80
CA LYS A 123 13.18 114.80 11.46
C LYS A 123 12.42 115.93 12.20
N LYS A 124 12.49 115.84 13.54
CA LYS A 124 12.65 116.90 14.57
C LYS A 124 11.96 118.25 14.30
N GLY A 125 10.65 118.29 14.56
CA GLY A 125 9.88 119.51 14.76
C GLY A 125 8.41 119.18 15.02
N ALA A 126 7.94 119.45 16.25
CA ALA A 126 6.57 119.32 16.77
C ALA A 126 6.07 117.95 17.29
N LEU A 127 6.82 116.85 17.12
CA LEU A 127 6.46 115.55 17.72
C LEU A 127 6.99 115.33 19.15
N GLU A 128 7.75 116.29 19.72
CA GLU A 128 8.23 116.25 21.13
C GLU A 128 7.31 116.97 22.13
N CYS A 129 6.19 117.58 21.70
CA CYS A 129 5.26 118.29 22.59
C CYS A 129 3.93 117.56 22.85
N LEU A 130 3.72 116.36 22.29
CA LEU A 130 2.48 115.59 22.48
C LEU A 130 2.71 114.13 22.95
N PHE A 131 3.93 113.58 22.86
CA PHE A 131 4.34 112.31 23.48
C PHE A 131 5.85 112.35 23.80
N THR A 132 6.31 111.72 24.89
CA THR A 132 7.75 111.57 25.15
C THR A 132 8.33 110.47 24.25
N ILE A 133 9.61 110.52 23.89
CA ILE A 133 10.35 109.43 23.17
C ILE A 133 10.21 108.04 23.86
N LYS A 134 9.70 107.99 25.10
CA LYS A 134 9.28 106.76 25.79
C LYS A 134 8.04 106.10 25.19
N ASP A 135 7.09 106.85 24.64
CA ASP A 135 5.76 106.32 24.25
C ASP A 135 5.79 105.65 22.87
N VAL A 136 6.67 106.10 21.97
CA VAL A 136 6.96 105.40 20.70
C VAL A 136 7.74 104.10 20.96
N LYS A 137 8.65 104.09 21.95
CA LYS A 137 9.32 102.86 22.41
C LYS A 137 8.38 101.88 23.11
N ILE A 138 7.39 102.35 23.85
CA ILE A 138 6.38 101.49 24.51
C ILE A 138 5.46 100.82 23.48
N LEU A 139 5.09 101.51 22.40
CA LEU A 139 4.33 100.91 21.29
C LEU A 139 5.15 99.91 20.46
N GLU A 140 6.44 100.18 20.22
CA GLU A 140 7.36 99.18 19.63
C GLU A 140 7.56 97.97 20.55
N GLU A 141 7.85 98.18 21.85
CA GLU A 141 8.04 97.11 22.85
C GLU A 141 6.75 96.31 23.11
N ALA A 142 5.57 96.94 23.07
CA ALA A 142 4.29 96.24 23.19
C ALA A 142 3.98 95.40 21.93
N SER A 143 4.25 95.90 20.73
CA SER A 143 4.09 95.10 19.49
C SER A 143 5.10 93.94 19.41
N LEU A 144 6.31 94.15 19.94
CA LEU A 144 7.37 93.13 19.98
C LEU A 144 7.04 92.06 21.03
N LYS A 145 6.65 92.44 22.26
CA LYS A 145 6.21 91.51 23.31
C LYS A 145 4.95 90.76 22.95
N MET A 146 3.99 91.39 22.25
CA MET A 146 2.78 90.71 21.81
C MET A 146 3.09 89.72 20.68
N ARG A 147 4.00 90.05 19.74
CA ARG A 147 4.51 89.11 18.73
C ARG A 147 5.27 87.95 19.35
N GLU A 148 6.15 88.21 20.31
CA GLU A 148 6.94 87.18 20.99
C GLU A 148 6.06 86.27 21.86
N LYS A 149 5.07 86.83 22.58
CA LYS A 149 4.09 86.06 23.35
C LYS A 149 3.16 85.24 22.45
N LEU A 150 2.72 85.79 21.32
CA LEU A 150 1.90 85.07 20.36
C LEU A 150 2.69 83.95 19.67
N LYS A 151 3.94 84.22 19.26
CA LYS A 151 4.86 83.21 18.70
C LYS A 151 5.14 82.09 19.69
N ASN A 152 5.48 82.41 20.94
CA ASN A 152 5.69 81.40 21.99
C ASN A 152 4.42 80.60 22.30
N THR A 153 3.23 81.23 22.23
CA THR A 153 1.95 80.51 22.43
C THR A 153 1.64 79.60 21.24
N ILE A 154 1.93 80.04 20.00
CA ILE A 154 1.80 79.21 18.80
C ILE A 154 2.77 78.04 18.87
N GLU A 155 4.05 78.27 19.18
CA GLU A 155 5.06 77.21 19.33
C GLU A 155 4.70 76.25 20.49
N GLU A 156 4.14 76.73 21.59
CA GLU A 156 3.67 75.87 22.69
C GLU A 156 2.44 75.03 22.29
N LEU A 157 1.53 75.60 21.51
CA LEU A 157 0.37 74.88 20.96
C LEU A 157 0.79 73.85 19.91
N GLU A 158 1.67 74.20 18.99
CA GLU A 158 2.27 73.29 17.99
C GLU A 158 2.99 72.12 18.69
N ARG A 159 3.80 72.41 19.72
CA ARG A 159 4.48 71.37 20.49
C ARG A 159 3.51 70.47 21.26
N LYS A 160 2.40 71.02 21.80
CA LYS A 160 1.35 70.22 22.44
C LYS A 160 0.60 69.35 21.43
N GLU A 161 0.33 69.88 20.24
CA GLU A 161 -0.32 69.13 19.15
C GLU A 161 0.57 67.99 18.65
N GLU A 162 1.86 68.25 18.40
CA GLU A 162 2.84 67.21 18.03
C GLU A 162 2.96 66.14 19.12
N ASN A 163 3.03 66.53 20.39
CA ASN A 163 3.11 65.57 21.49
C ASN A 163 1.86 64.67 21.57
N ILE A 164 0.67 65.23 21.38
CA ILE A 164 -0.57 64.43 21.29
C ILE A 164 -0.51 63.46 20.11
N ARG A 165 -0.01 63.91 18.95
CA ARG A 165 0.13 63.06 17.76
C ARG A 165 1.10 61.91 17.98
N TYR A 166 2.27 62.15 18.59
CA TYR A 166 3.23 61.10 18.94
C TYR A 166 2.66 60.07 19.93
N LEU A 167 1.95 60.54 20.97
CA LEU A 167 1.33 59.65 21.95
C LEU A 167 0.25 58.77 21.33
N LEU A 168 -0.54 59.31 20.39
CA LEU A 168 -1.56 58.54 19.68
C LEU A 168 -0.95 57.54 18.69
N ASN A 169 0.14 57.91 18.00
CA ASN A 169 0.85 57.03 17.08
C ASN A 169 1.64 55.91 17.79
N ALA A 170 2.00 56.08 19.06
CA ALA A 170 2.58 55.00 19.87
C ALA A 170 1.60 53.83 20.11
N ILE A 171 0.30 54.04 19.88
CA ILE A 171 -0.72 53.01 20.03
C ILE A 171 -0.89 52.27 18.69
N ALA A 172 -0.53 50.99 18.66
CA ALA A 172 -0.59 50.14 17.47
C ALA A 172 -2.03 49.78 16.99
N THR A 173 -3.04 50.39 17.60
CA THR A 173 -4.47 50.12 17.35
C THR A 173 -5.08 51.39 16.76
N PRO A 174 -5.93 51.31 15.72
CA PRO A 174 -6.63 52.48 15.19
C PRO A 174 -7.34 53.26 16.30
N ILE A 175 -7.00 54.54 16.44
CA ILE A 175 -7.65 55.50 17.34
C ILE A 175 -7.97 56.75 16.55
N PHE A 176 -9.20 57.24 16.66
CA PHE A 176 -9.62 58.47 16.02
C PHE A 176 -10.66 59.21 16.86
N ALA A 177 -10.62 60.54 16.80
CA ALA A 177 -11.63 61.41 17.38
C ALA A 177 -12.62 61.83 16.30
N ILE A 178 -13.90 61.88 16.66
CA ILE A 178 -14.99 62.35 15.80
C ILE A 178 -15.72 63.52 16.45
N ASP A 179 -16.31 64.39 15.63
CA ASP A 179 -17.25 65.42 16.09
C ASP A 179 -18.69 64.88 16.24
N LYS A 180 -19.64 65.74 16.66
CA LYS A 180 -21.08 65.42 16.75
C LYS A 180 -21.71 64.95 15.44
N ASN A 181 -21.11 65.32 14.31
CA ASN A 181 -21.56 64.96 12.99
C ASN A 181 -20.84 63.70 12.47
N PHE A 182 -20.13 62.97 13.32
CA PHE A 182 -19.34 61.77 12.99
C PHE A 182 -18.17 62.03 12.04
N THR A 183 -17.74 63.28 11.89
CA THR A 183 -16.57 63.67 11.10
C THR A 183 -15.32 63.37 11.90
N ILE A 184 -14.37 62.63 11.32
CA ILE A 184 -13.08 62.34 11.93
C ILE A 184 -12.26 63.62 11.98
N THR A 185 -11.95 64.09 13.18
CA THR A 185 -11.17 65.32 13.43
C THR A 185 -9.70 65.02 13.69
N MET A 186 -9.38 63.80 14.14
CA MET A 186 -8.02 63.36 14.43
C MET A 186 -7.96 61.84 14.33
N ALA A 187 -6.83 61.28 13.88
CA ALA A 187 -6.60 59.84 13.83
C ALA A 187 -5.10 59.57 14.01
N ASN A 188 -4.75 58.37 14.47
CA ASN A 188 -3.37 57.89 14.50
C ASN A 188 -2.99 57.11 13.23
N GLU A 189 -1.71 56.87 13.01
CA GLU A 189 -1.20 56.09 11.87
C GLU A 189 -1.80 54.68 11.79
N ALA A 190 -2.09 54.06 12.94
CA ALA A 190 -2.73 52.74 12.95
C ALA A 190 -4.11 52.74 12.26
N ALA A 191 -4.80 53.88 12.16
CA ALA A 191 -6.06 54.01 11.44
C ALA A 191 -5.92 53.73 9.92
N GLU A 192 -4.71 53.81 9.36
CA GLU A 192 -4.45 53.45 7.97
C GLU A 192 -4.68 51.95 7.69
N ALA A 193 -4.74 51.10 8.73
CA ALA A 193 -5.15 49.71 8.62
C ALA A 193 -6.57 49.55 8.04
N ALA A 194 -7.39 50.61 8.08
CA ALA A 194 -8.69 50.65 7.39
C ALA A 194 -8.56 50.70 5.85
N GLY A 195 -7.36 50.93 5.33
CA GLY A 195 -7.05 50.90 3.90
C GLY A 195 -6.99 52.27 3.22
N LYS A 196 -6.96 53.35 3.99
CA LYS A 196 -6.89 54.73 3.52
C LYS A 196 -5.71 55.42 4.19
N ARG A 197 -5.10 56.38 3.52
CA ARG A 197 -4.01 57.17 4.12
C ARG A 197 -4.56 58.11 5.19
N LEU A 198 -3.73 58.47 6.16
CA LEU A 198 -4.13 59.32 7.28
C LEU A 198 -4.70 60.68 6.83
N ASP A 199 -4.13 61.28 5.78
CA ASP A 199 -4.60 62.55 5.21
C ASP A 199 -5.96 62.44 4.50
N GLU A 200 -6.32 61.25 4.01
CA GLU A 200 -7.65 60.96 3.48
C GLU A 200 -8.67 60.68 4.58
N ILE A 201 -8.22 60.17 5.73
CA ILE A 201 -9.09 59.79 6.86
C ILE A 201 -9.63 61.02 7.59
N ILE A 202 -8.80 62.05 7.77
CA ILE A 202 -9.24 63.29 8.43
C ILE A 202 -10.28 64.01 7.57
N GLY A 203 -11.41 64.38 8.17
CA GLY A 203 -12.54 65.00 7.48
C GLY A 203 -13.56 64.01 6.90
N MET A 204 -13.26 62.72 6.83
CA MET A 204 -14.24 61.69 6.47
C MET A 204 -15.24 61.44 7.60
N LYS A 205 -16.41 60.89 7.27
CA LYS A 205 -17.31 60.36 8.28
C LYS A 205 -16.83 58.99 8.76
N CYS A 206 -16.85 58.71 10.07
CA CYS A 206 -16.33 57.43 10.59
C CYS A 206 -17.04 56.19 10.00
N TYR A 207 -18.32 56.31 9.68
CA TYR A 207 -19.08 55.26 8.99
C TYR A 207 -18.67 55.06 7.52
N GLN A 208 -17.98 56.00 6.88
CA GLN A 208 -17.40 55.83 5.55
C GLN A 208 -16.03 55.12 5.62
N LEU A 209 -15.35 55.18 6.76
CA LEU A 209 -14.03 54.57 6.95
C LEU A 209 -14.13 53.07 7.22
N PHE A 210 -14.87 52.68 8.26
CA PHE A 210 -14.99 51.26 8.65
C PHE A 210 -16.26 50.58 8.12
N ASN A 211 -17.29 51.36 7.76
CA ASN A 211 -18.58 50.89 7.23
C ASN A 211 -19.07 49.59 7.88
N THR A 212 -19.12 49.61 9.21
CA THR A 212 -19.44 48.42 10.01
C THR A 212 -20.93 48.09 9.93
N THR A 213 -21.31 46.87 10.31
CA THR A 213 -22.74 46.50 10.41
C THR A 213 -23.51 47.32 11.45
N HIS A 214 -22.81 47.94 12.40
CA HIS A 214 -23.41 48.84 13.38
C HIS A 214 -23.56 50.28 12.88
N CYS A 215 -22.89 50.68 11.80
CA CYS A 215 -22.95 52.05 11.32
C CYS A 215 -24.37 52.41 10.84
N ASN A 216 -24.83 53.62 11.15
CA ASN A 216 -26.17 54.11 10.81
C ASN A 216 -27.34 53.33 11.43
N THR A 217 -27.09 52.54 12.47
CA THR A 217 -28.12 51.87 13.28
C THR A 217 -28.03 52.32 14.74
N ASP A 218 -29.05 51.98 15.54
CA ASP A 218 -29.02 52.20 16.99
C ASP A 218 -27.92 51.39 17.70
N GLU A 219 -27.27 50.44 17.01
CA GLU A 219 -26.14 49.68 17.51
C GLU A 219 -24.80 50.40 17.39
N CYS A 220 -24.72 51.55 16.70
CA CYS A 220 -23.48 52.31 16.56
C CYS A 220 -22.95 52.77 17.93
N ARG A 221 -21.79 52.24 18.38
CA ARG A 221 -21.20 52.62 19.69
C ARG A 221 -20.84 54.10 19.75
N ALA A 222 -20.45 54.72 18.63
CA ALA A 222 -20.19 56.15 18.53
C ALA A 222 -21.44 56.98 18.81
N TYR A 223 -22.55 56.66 18.15
CA TYR A 223 -23.85 57.30 18.36
C TYR A 223 -24.34 57.09 19.80
N GLN A 224 -24.29 55.86 20.31
CA GLN A 224 -24.68 55.55 21.67
C GLN A 224 -23.82 56.30 22.70
N ALA A 225 -22.51 56.40 22.48
CA ALA A 225 -21.60 57.08 23.39
C ALA A 225 -21.89 58.59 23.47
N ILE A 226 -22.15 59.23 22.31
CA ILE A 226 -22.51 60.65 22.24
C ILE A 226 -23.89 60.89 22.87
N LYS A 227 -24.90 60.07 22.54
CA LYS A 227 -26.29 60.21 23.01
C LYS A 227 -26.42 59.99 24.52
N TYR A 228 -25.79 58.94 25.04
CA TYR A 228 -25.93 58.55 26.44
C TYR A 228 -24.84 59.12 27.35
N ARG A 229 -23.86 59.84 26.79
CA ARG A 229 -22.75 60.46 27.54
C ARG A 229 -21.91 59.45 28.34
N GLU A 230 -21.83 58.21 27.88
CA GLU A 230 -21.11 57.11 28.53
C GLU A 230 -20.26 56.31 27.51
N PRO A 231 -19.14 55.70 27.93
CA PRO A 231 -18.39 54.79 27.06
C PRO A 231 -19.21 53.57 26.65
N ARG A 232 -19.17 53.21 25.36
CA ARG A 232 -19.86 52.03 24.80
C ARG A 232 -18.88 51.16 24.04
N LYS A 233 -18.98 49.83 24.23
CA LYS A 233 -18.16 48.82 23.54
C LYS A 233 -19.03 47.82 22.78
N GLY A 234 -18.53 47.30 21.66
CA GLY A 234 -19.24 46.31 20.86
C GLY A 234 -18.33 45.56 19.90
N GLU A 235 -18.69 44.34 19.57
CA GLU A 235 -18.08 43.56 18.50
C GLU A 235 -18.88 43.75 17.22
N THR A 236 -18.22 44.01 16.09
CA THR A 236 -18.85 44.19 14.78
C THR A 236 -17.90 43.72 13.68
N VAL A 237 -18.34 43.82 12.43
CA VAL A 237 -17.51 43.52 11.27
C VAL A 237 -17.23 44.83 10.54
N ALA A 238 -15.96 45.22 10.49
CA ALA A 238 -15.51 46.34 9.68
C ALA A 238 -15.18 45.91 8.25
N ARG A 239 -15.45 46.79 7.29
CA ARG A 239 -15.17 46.58 5.87
C ARG A 239 -14.02 47.48 5.46
N CYS A 240 -12.82 46.92 5.49
CA CYS A 240 -11.57 47.61 5.17
C CYS A 240 -10.99 46.99 3.90
N ASN A 241 -10.70 47.79 2.85
CA ASN A 241 -10.14 47.28 1.58
C ASN A 241 -10.89 46.08 0.97
N ASN A 242 -12.23 46.13 0.91
CA ASN A 242 -13.10 45.02 0.45
C ASN A 242 -12.94 43.70 1.24
N ARG A 243 -12.38 43.73 2.46
CA ARG A 243 -12.32 42.58 3.37
C ARG A 243 -13.16 42.84 4.60
N GLU A 244 -13.86 41.81 5.05
CA GLU A 244 -14.60 41.81 6.30
C GLU A 244 -13.67 41.39 7.45
N VAL A 245 -13.42 42.32 8.38
CA VAL A 245 -12.55 42.13 9.53
C VAL A 245 -13.40 42.23 10.80
N PRO A 246 -13.52 41.17 11.60
CA PRO A 246 -14.19 41.25 12.89
C PRO A 246 -13.35 42.12 13.83
N ILE A 247 -13.98 43.17 14.36
CA ILE A 247 -13.36 44.12 15.29
C ILE A 247 -14.19 44.25 16.57
N MET A 248 -13.53 44.53 17.68
CA MET A 248 -14.16 45.09 18.87
C MET A 248 -13.82 46.57 18.90
N TYR A 249 -14.82 47.45 18.85
CA TYR A 249 -14.61 48.88 18.95
C TYR A 249 -15.29 49.47 20.17
N LYS A 250 -14.66 50.50 20.72
CA LYS A 250 -15.17 51.25 21.85
C LYS A 250 -15.14 52.73 21.52
N ALA A 251 -16.26 53.39 21.77
CA ALA A 251 -16.41 54.83 21.66
C ALA A 251 -16.59 55.45 23.05
N THR A 252 -15.88 56.54 23.32
CA THR A 252 -15.93 57.29 24.58
C THR A 252 -16.25 58.75 24.27
N PRO A 253 -17.28 59.35 24.86
CA PRO A 253 -17.66 60.73 24.54
C PRO A 253 -16.56 61.71 24.97
N LEU A 254 -16.35 62.74 24.15
CA LEU A 254 -15.50 63.90 24.44
C LEU A 254 -16.35 65.03 24.98
N PHE A 255 -15.89 65.70 26.03
CA PHE A 255 -16.60 66.82 26.65
C PHE A 255 -15.81 68.12 26.51
N ASP A 256 -16.50 69.23 26.31
CA ASP A 256 -15.91 70.56 26.45
C ASP A 256 -15.82 71.01 27.92
N LYS A 257 -15.29 72.22 28.14
CA LYS A 257 -15.14 72.82 29.48
C LYS A 257 -16.46 73.13 30.18
N SER A 258 -17.58 73.19 29.45
CA SER A 258 -18.93 73.36 30.00
C SER A 258 -19.62 72.03 30.34
N GLY A 259 -18.98 70.90 30.00
CA GLY A 259 -19.51 69.56 30.21
C GLY A 259 -20.40 69.08 29.08
N GLU A 260 -20.56 69.84 28.00
CA GLU A 260 -21.30 69.41 26.82
C GLU A 260 -20.48 68.41 26.00
N VAL A 261 -21.14 67.38 25.47
CA VAL A 261 -20.46 66.44 24.57
C VAL A 261 -20.10 67.21 23.31
N VAL A 262 -18.87 67.08 22.80
CA VAL A 262 -18.42 67.68 21.54
C VAL A 262 -18.13 66.65 20.44
N GLY A 263 -18.11 65.37 20.82
CA GLY A 263 -17.72 64.28 19.92
C GLY A 263 -17.46 62.99 20.68
N ALA A 264 -16.68 62.09 20.10
CA ALA A 264 -16.22 60.88 20.77
C ALA A 264 -14.81 60.47 20.28
N VAL A 265 -14.06 59.77 21.13
CA VAL A 265 -12.86 59.03 20.73
C VAL A 265 -13.24 57.57 20.53
N GLU A 266 -12.91 57.05 19.38
CA GLU A 266 -13.09 55.65 19.01
C GLU A 266 -11.74 54.95 18.94
N TYR A 267 -11.70 53.68 19.36
CA TYR A 267 -10.61 52.79 19.05
C TYR A 267 -11.12 51.40 18.65
N THR A 268 -10.38 50.68 17.80
CA THR A 268 -10.81 49.39 17.22
C THR A 268 -9.76 48.30 17.37
N ILE A 269 -10.08 47.18 18.03
CA ILE A 269 -9.20 46.01 18.20
C ILE A 269 -9.60 44.93 17.19
N ASN A 270 -8.63 44.39 16.44
CA ASN A 270 -8.85 43.24 15.57
C ASN A 270 -8.99 41.96 16.41
N ILE A 271 -10.12 41.26 16.27
CA ILE A 271 -10.43 40.03 17.04
C ILE A 271 -10.46 38.76 16.16
N THR A 272 -9.87 38.80 14.97
CA THR A 272 -9.87 37.69 14.01
C THR A 272 -9.26 36.41 14.59
N GLU A 273 -8.07 36.51 15.19
CA GLU A 273 -7.38 35.34 15.78
C GLU A 273 -8.17 34.74 16.95
N GLN A 274 -8.79 35.59 17.77
CA GLN A 274 -9.63 35.15 18.89
C GLN A 274 -10.87 34.39 18.39
N LYS A 275 -11.58 34.92 17.38
CA LYS A 275 -12.74 34.24 16.78
C LYS A 275 -12.36 32.94 16.07
N ASN A 276 -11.18 32.87 15.46
CA ASN A 276 -10.69 31.64 14.83
C ASN A 276 -10.37 30.56 15.86
N LYS A 277 -9.71 30.90 16.97
CA LYS A 277 -9.46 29.98 18.09
C LYS A 277 -10.75 29.46 18.72
N GLU A 278 -11.73 30.34 18.91
CA GLU A 278 -13.06 29.96 19.42
C GLU A 278 -13.77 28.98 18.47
N ARG A 279 -13.76 29.25 17.15
CA ARG A 279 -14.32 28.34 16.14
C ARG A 279 -13.58 27.01 16.09
N GLU A 280 -12.25 27.01 16.18
CA GLU A 280 -11.43 25.81 16.18
C GLU A 280 -11.76 24.91 17.38
N LEU A 281 -11.91 25.51 18.57
CA LEU A 281 -12.28 24.77 19.78
C LEU A 281 -13.68 24.13 19.65
N LEU A 282 -14.66 24.89 19.16
CA LEU A 282 -16.02 24.38 18.91
C LEU A 282 -16.03 23.26 17.86
N ASN A 283 -15.19 23.37 16.83
CA ASN A 283 -15.05 22.32 15.81
C ASN A 283 -14.42 21.05 16.38
N LYS A 284 -13.35 21.17 17.19
CA LYS A 284 -12.72 20.04 17.89
C LYS A 284 -13.68 19.34 18.83
N GLU A 285 -14.48 20.10 19.58
CA GLU A 285 -15.50 19.52 20.46
C GLU A 285 -16.59 18.77 19.68
N ARG A 286 -17.06 19.34 18.55
CA ARG A 286 -18.02 18.67 17.68
C ARG A 286 -17.46 17.39 17.07
N GLU A 287 -16.20 17.41 16.65
CA GLU A 287 -15.51 16.24 16.09
C GLU A 287 -15.46 15.09 17.11
N LEU A 288 -15.11 15.38 18.37
CA LEU A 288 -15.12 14.39 19.46
C LEU A 288 -16.53 13.80 19.68
N ILE A 289 -17.57 14.63 19.71
CA ILE A 289 -18.96 14.16 19.87
C ILE A 289 -19.33 13.18 18.75
N GLU A 290 -19.02 13.51 17.50
CA GLU A 290 -19.36 12.68 16.34
C GLU A 290 -18.57 11.36 16.29
N ILE A 291 -17.31 11.34 16.74
CA ILE A 291 -16.52 10.10 16.87
C ILE A 291 -17.18 9.12 17.84
N PHE A 292 -17.61 9.60 19.02
CA PHE A 292 -18.29 8.74 19.98
C PHE A 292 -19.67 8.34 19.47
N ARG A 293 -20.47 9.29 18.99
CA ARG A 293 -21.85 9.07 18.53
C ARG A 293 -21.93 8.00 17.44
N ASN A 294 -21.09 8.10 16.41
CA ASN A 294 -21.12 7.25 15.22
C ASN A 294 -20.20 6.01 15.34
N PHE A 295 -19.84 5.62 16.56
CA PHE A 295 -19.03 4.43 16.76
C PHE A 295 -19.71 3.18 16.17
N PRO A 296 -19.03 2.39 15.32
CA PRO A 296 -19.66 1.32 14.56
C PRO A 296 -20.03 0.12 15.45
N LEU A 297 -21.15 -0.52 15.12
CA LEU A 297 -21.48 -1.85 15.63
C LEU A 297 -20.45 -2.89 15.12
N PRO A 298 -20.17 -3.96 15.89
CA PRO A 298 -20.80 -4.38 17.14
C PRO A 298 -20.26 -3.68 18.41
N GLY A 299 -19.54 -2.57 18.27
CA GLY A 299 -18.96 -1.84 19.40
C GLY A 299 -19.87 -0.76 20.00
N TYR A 300 -19.75 -0.60 21.31
CA TYR A 300 -20.35 0.43 22.12
C TYR A 300 -19.25 1.20 22.83
N VAL A 301 -19.32 2.53 22.84
CA VAL A 301 -18.31 3.35 23.50
C VAL A 301 -18.97 4.49 24.26
N TYR A 302 -18.40 4.84 25.40
CA TYR A 302 -18.76 6.05 26.14
C TYR A 302 -17.56 6.58 26.92
N PHE A 303 -17.61 7.85 27.29
CA PHE A 303 -16.69 8.50 28.19
C PHE A 303 -17.46 9.09 29.38
N ILE A 304 -17.02 8.73 30.58
CA ILE A 304 -17.49 9.31 31.84
C ILE A 304 -16.41 10.17 32.47
N ASP A 305 -16.80 11.22 33.18
CA ASP A 305 -15.88 12.00 34.00
C ASP A 305 -15.54 11.30 35.34
N GLU A 306 -14.72 11.96 36.17
CA GLU A 306 -14.29 11.49 37.48
C GLU A 306 -15.45 11.19 38.46
N ASN A 307 -16.64 11.75 38.23
CA ASN A 307 -17.83 11.55 39.05
C ASN A 307 -18.77 10.47 38.48
N GLY A 308 -18.40 9.86 37.35
CA GLY A 308 -19.23 8.88 36.64
C GLY A 308 -20.31 9.50 35.76
N ILE A 309 -20.23 10.79 35.47
CA ILE A 309 -21.20 11.49 34.61
C ILE A 309 -20.81 11.28 33.15
N ILE A 310 -21.78 10.88 32.33
CA ILE A 310 -21.59 10.63 30.90
C ILE A 310 -21.34 11.97 30.20
N LYS A 311 -20.20 12.10 29.51
CA LYS A 311 -19.91 13.26 28.64
C LYS A 311 -20.16 12.93 27.17
N TYR A 312 -19.74 11.75 26.75
CA TYR A 312 -19.90 11.26 25.38
C TYR A 312 -20.33 9.80 25.39
N ALA A 313 -21.17 9.40 24.44
CA ALA A 313 -21.60 8.03 24.26
C ALA A 313 -21.98 7.77 22.81
N SER A 314 -21.81 6.53 22.35
CA SER A 314 -22.32 6.13 21.05
C SER A 314 -23.84 6.08 21.04
N GLU A 315 -24.41 6.40 19.88
CA GLU A 315 -25.86 6.33 19.69
C GLU A 315 -26.37 4.91 19.90
N ALA A 316 -25.58 3.92 19.48
CA ALA A 316 -25.87 2.51 19.72
C ALA A 316 -25.92 2.17 21.22
N PHE A 317 -24.98 2.70 22.01
CA PHE A 317 -24.94 2.44 23.45
C PHE A 317 -26.15 3.05 24.16
N ALA A 318 -26.41 4.32 23.85
CA ALA A 318 -27.55 5.05 24.40
C ALA A 318 -28.85 4.31 24.08
N ARG A 319 -29.10 4.00 22.80
CA ARG A 319 -30.32 3.32 22.38
C ARG A 319 -30.48 1.95 23.03
N ASP A 320 -29.45 1.10 22.97
CA ASP A 320 -29.60 -0.31 23.32
C ASP A 320 -29.63 -0.54 24.84
N PHE A 321 -28.88 0.24 25.63
CA PHE A 321 -28.83 0.05 27.10
C PHE A 321 -29.77 0.98 27.88
N THR A 322 -30.17 2.10 27.28
CA THR A 322 -30.93 3.15 27.99
C THR A 322 -32.32 3.40 27.39
N GLY A 323 -32.48 3.15 26.08
CA GLY A 323 -33.67 3.53 25.31
C GLY A 323 -33.76 5.01 24.95
N LYS A 324 -32.70 5.79 25.23
CA LYS A 324 -32.58 7.23 24.95
C LYS A 324 -31.48 7.47 23.89
N THR A 325 -31.39 8.70 23.38
CA THR A 325 -30.33 9.15 22.48
C THR A 325 -29.03 9.50 23.22
N SER A 326 -27.91 9.53 22.50
CA SER A 326 -26.60 9.92 23.09
C SER A 326 -26.64 11.31 23.74
N LYS A 327 -27.46 12.21 23.21
CA LYS A 327 -27.62 13.58 23.70
C LYS A 327 -28.44 13.65 24.99
N GLU A 328 -29.46 12.79 25.12
CA GLU A 328 -30.33 12.76 26.29
C GLU A 328 -29.64 12.18 27.52
N ILE A 329 -28.72 11.23 27.33
CA ILE A 329 -27.97 10.63 28.45
C ILE A 329 -26.75 11.43 28.88
N ALA A 330 -26.33 12.41 28.08
CA ALA A 330 -25.20 13.27 28.41
C ALA A 330 -25.55 14.13 29.64
N GLY A 331 -24.70 14.08 30.67
CA GLY A 331 -24.94 14.74 31.95
C GLY A 331 -25.61 13.87 33.00
N GLU A 332 -26.09 12.67 32.66
CA GLU A 332 -26.60 11.69 33.63
C GLU A 332 -25.47 10.81 34.19
N LYS A 333 -25.64 10.30 35.41
CA LYS A 333 -24.69 9.37 36.03
C LYS A 333 -24.90 7.96 35.50
N LEU A 334 -23.83 7.35 35.01
CA LEU A 334 -23.92 6.08 34.28
C LEU A 334 -24.46 4.92 35.13
N SER A 335 -23.97 4.76 36.36
CA SER A 335 -24.42 3.71 37.28
C SER A 335 -25.89 3.82 37.67
N GLU A 336 -26.42 5.03 37.78
CA GLU A 336 -27.83 5.26 38.11
C GLU A 336 -28.73 4.88 36.94
N LEU A 337 -28.26 5.19 35.73
CA LEU A 337 -29.00 4.92 34.50
C LEU A 337 -29.07 3.42 34.19
N ILE A 338 -27.97 2.68 34.35
CA ILE A 338 -27.89 1.24 34.03
C ILE A 338 -28.22 0.37 35.26
N GLY A 339 -28.23 0.96 36.46
CA GLY A 339 -28.56 0.28 37.72
C GLY A 339 -27.43 -0.59 38.28
N VAL A 340 -26.24 -0.58 37.66
CA VAL A 340 -25.05 -1.31 38.12
C VAL A 340 -23.80 -0.46 37.97
N LYS A 341 -22.85 -0.65 38.88
CA LYS A 341 -21.54 0.01 38.79
C LYS A 341 -20.72 -0.59 37.64
N THR A 342 -20.38 0.25 36.68
CA THR A 342 -19.74 -0.16 35.43
C THR A 342 -18.24 -0.42 35.58
N VAL A 343 -17.64 -1.07 34.58
CA VAL A 343 -16.18 -1.26 34.53
C VAL A 343 -15.47 0.09 34.45
N ALA A 344 -16.00 1.04 33.68
CA ALA A 344 -15.41 2.38 33.56
C ALA A 344 -15.36 3.11 34.92
N GLU A 345 -16.43 3.06 35.73
CA GLU A 345 -16.44 3.69 37.06
C GLU A 345 -15.41 3.06 38.02
N LYS A 346 -15.23 1.73 37.96
CA LYS A 346 -14.16 1.05 38.71
C LYS A 346 -12.76 1.45 38.24
N VAL A 347 -12.61 1.71 36.94
CA VAL A 347 -11.34 2.16 36.35
C VAL A 347 -11.02 3.60 36.77
N VAL A 348 -12.01 4.48 36.91
CA VAL A 348 -11.83 5.82 37.49
C VAL A 348 -11.28 5.72 38.91
N GLU A 349 -11.87 4.88 39.76
CA GLU A 349 -11.48 4.72 41.17
C GLU A 349 -10.09 4.09 41.34
N THR A 350 -9.78 3.08 40.53
CA THR A 350 -8.53 2.32 40.66
C THR A 350 -7.38 2.94 39.87
N GLY A 351 -7.68 3.77 38.88
CA GLY A 351 -6.71 4.32 37.92
C GLY A 351 -6.03 3.26 37.04
N LYS A 352 -6.52 2.01 37.05
CA LYS A 352 -5.98 0.85 36.31
C LYS A 352 -6.98 0.41 35.26
N ALA A 353 -6.49 0.18 34.04
CA ALA A 353 -7.33 -0.33 32.96
C ALA A 353 -7.81 -1.76 33.25
N VAL A 354 -9.03 -2.06 32.81
CA VAL A 354 -9.60 -3.41 32.77
C VAL A 354 -9.86 -3.72 31.31
N VAL A 355 -9.32 -4.81 30.78
CA VAL A 355 -9.42 -5.13 29.35
C VAL A 355 -9.96 -6.54 29.19
N GLY A 356 -10.87 -6.73 28.24
CA GLY A 356 -11.27 -8.06 27.78
C GLY A 356 -12.15 -8.85 28.75
N LYS A 357 -12.88 -8.20 29.66
CA LYS A 357 -13.71 -8.91 30.63
C LYS A 357 -15.04 -9.31 30.00
N GLU A 358 -15.27 -10.62 29.85
CA GLU A 358 -16.56 -11.12 29.43
C GLU A 358 -17.64 -10.93 30.50
N GLY A 359 -18.84 -10.58 30.06
CA GLY A 359 -20.03 -10.50 30.87
C GLY A 359 -21.29 -10.59 30.02
N VAL A 360 -22.44 -10.70 30.67
CA VAL A 360 -23.74 -10.61 29.99
C VAL A 360 -24.42 -9.36 30.49
N ALA A 361 -24.73 -8.44 29.59
CA ALA A 361 -25.54 -7.29 29.89
C ALA A 361 -26.98 -7.52 29.43
N LYS A 362 -27.91 -6.82 30.08
CA LYS A 362 -29.31 -6.78 29.67
C LYS A 362 -29.56 -5.43 29.01
N THR A 363 -29.96 -5.44 27.75
CA THR A 363 -30.39 -4.24 27.02
C THR A 363 -31.75 -3.76 27.56
N LYS A 364 -32.14 -2.54 27.19
CA LYS A 364 -33.38 -1.92 27.67
C LYS A 364 -34.64 -2.70 27.26
N ASP A 365 -34.61 -3.30 26.07
CA ASP A 365 -35.65 -4.18 25.53
C ASP A 365 -35.70 -5.58 26.18
N GLY A 366 -34.75 -5.87 27.08
CA GLY A 366 -34.70 -7.11 27.85
C GLY A 366 -33.86 -8.22 27.24
N ARG A 367 -33.26 -8.04 26.06
CA ARG A 367 -32.32 -9.03 25.48
C ARG A 367 -31.09 -9.17 26.37
N LYS A 368 -30.58 -10.41 26.46
CA LYS A 368 -29.31 -10.72 27.11
C LYS A 368 -28.23 -10.76 26.04
N VAL A 369 -27.33 -9.80 26.09
CA VAL A 369 -26.25 -9.66 25.12
C VAL A 369 -24.92 -10.02 25.80
N PRO A 370 -24.22 -11.08 25.36
CA PRO A 370 -22.87 -11.34 25.79
C PRO A 370 -21.95 -10.24 25.25
N LEU A 371 -21.18 -9.63 26.14
CA LEU A 371 -20.30 -8.51 25.85
C LEU A 371 -18.88 -8.81 26.34
N VAL A 372 -17.90 -8.33 25.59
CA VAL A 372 -16.54 -8.10 26.10
C VAL A 372 -16.44 -6.64 26.52
N VAL A 373 -16.18 -6.39 27.81
CA VAL A 373 -16.15 -5.05 28.39
C VAL A 373 -14.72 -4.68 28.77
N SER A 374 -14.31 -3.51 28.33
CA SER A 374 -13.05 -2.87 28.68
C SER A 374 -13.29 -1.47 29.21
N GLY A 375 -12.47 -1.03 30.16
CA GLY A 375 -12.46 0.33 30.67
C GLY A 375 -11.02 0.86 30.72
N ILE A 376 -10.81 2.05 30.18
CA ILE A 376 -9.48 2.67 30.07
C ILE A 376 -9.53 4.03 30.78
N PRO A 377 -8.64 4.31 31.76
CA PRO A 377 -8.62 5.59 32.45
C PRO A 377 -8.04 6.67 31.54
N VAL A 378 -8.71 7.82 31.46
CA VAL A 378 -8.20 9.00 30.76
C VAL A 378 -7.46 9.86 31.78
N LYS A 379 -6.19 10.17 31.50
CA LYS A 379 -5.32 10.93 32.39
C LYS A 379 -4.86 12.22 31.73
N ILE A 380 -4.98 13.34 32.44
CA ILE A 380 -4.41 14.63 32.06
C ILE A 380 -3.45 15.03 33.18
N ASP A 381 -2.20 15.33 32.84
CA ASP A 381 -1.14 15.66 33.79
C ASP A 381 -0.98 14.65 34.94
N GLY A 382 -1.16 13.36 34.62
CA GLY A 382 -1.06 12.25 35.58
C GLY A 382 -2.29 12.05 36.48
N LYS A 383 -3.28 12.94 36.46
CA LYS A 383 -4.54 12.80 37.20
C LYS A 383 -5.60 12.12 36.33
N VAL A 384 -6.35 11.19 36.92
CA VAL A 384 -7.49 10.55 36.25
C VAL A 384 -8.63 11.55 36.17
N VAL A 385 -9.02 11.94 34.96
CA VAL A 385 -10.12 12.89 34.73
C VAL A 385 -11.42 12.19 34.31
N GLY A 386 -11.37 10.88 34.10
CA GLY A 386 -12.48 10.07 33.65
C GLY A 386 -12.05 8.70 33.12
N ALA A 387 -12.98 7.98 32.53
CA ALA A 387 -12.70 6.70 31.88
C ALA A 387 -13.53 6.50 30.62
N ILE A 388 -12.93 5.84 29.63
CA ILE A 388 -13.62 5.35 28.45
C ILE A 388 -14.10 3.93 28.75
N GLY A 389 -15.39 3.68 28.58
CA GLY A 389 -15.96 2.34 28.55
C GLY A 389 -16.12 1.88 27.10
N PHE A 390 -15.62 0.69 26.80
CA PHE A 390 -15.71 0.06 25.50
C PHE A 390 -16.31 -1.33 25.65
N LEU A 391 -17.39 -1.62 24.93
CA LEU A 391 -18.10 -2.90 24.97
C LEU A 391 -18.24 -3.43 23.56
N VAL A 392 -18.02 -4.72 23.36
CA VAL A 392 -18.21 -5.38 22.06
C VAL A 392 -19.26 -6.45 22.21
N ASP A 393 -20.30 -6.41 21.39
CA ASP A 393 -21.26 -7.50 21.23
C ASP A 393 -20.59 -8.72 20.59
N ILE A 394 -20.56 -9.82 21.32
CA ILE A 394 -20.00 -11.10 20.88
C ILE A 394 -21.10 -12.15 20.63
N SER A 395 -22.35 -11.74 20.45
CA SER A 395 -23.48 -12.64 20.19
C SER A 395 -23.26 -13.47 18.93
N GLU A 396 -22.90 -12.83 17.82
CA GLU A 396 -22.61 -13.54 16.56
C GLU A 396 -21.42 -14.50 16.72
N GLN A 397 -20.37 -14.05 17.41
CA GLN A 397 -19.20 -14.89 17.69
C GLN A 397 -19.57 -16.12 18.53
N LYS A 398 -20.34 -15.95 19.61
CA LYS A 398 -20.79 -17.09 20.45
C LYS A 398 -21.74 -18.02 19.70
N ASN A 399 -22.63 -17.49 18.87
CA ASN A 399 -23.52 -18.30 18.04
C ASN A 399 -22.74 -19.10 17.00
N LEU A 400 -21.73 -18.51 16.36
CA LEU A 400 -20.86 -19.20 15.41
C LEU A 400 -20.02 -20.27 16.11
N GLN A 401 -19.46 -19.95 17.29
CA GLN A 401 -18.73 -20.93 18.11
C GLN A 401 -19.62 -22.12 18.47
N LYS A 402 -20.83 -21.86 18.98
CA LYS A 402 -21.78 -22.91 19.34
C LYS A 402 -22.18 -23.75 18.13
N TYR A 403 -22.43 -23.12 16.99
CA TYR A 403 -22.71 -23.83 15.74
C TYR A 403 -21.55 -24.76 15.34
N MET A 404 -20.30 -24.30 15.44
CA MET A 404 -19.13 -25.14 15.16
C MET A 404 -19.01 -26.31 16.13
N GLU A 405 -19.24 -26.09 17.43
CA GLU A 405 -19.21 -27.15 18.46
C GLU A 405 -20.29 -28.21 18.18
N GLU A 406 -21.54 -27.79 17.95
CA GLU A 406 -22.66 -28.68 17.62
C GLU A 406 -22.38 -29.48 16.32
N GLU A 407 -21.76 -28.84 15.32
CA GLU A 407 -21.45 -29.51 14.06
C GLU A 407 -20.31 -30.51 14.22
N VAL A 408 -19.25 -30.18 14.97
CA VAL A 408 -18.17 -31.12 15.27
C VAL A 408 -18.69 -32.34 16.03
N GLU A 409 -19.53 -32.15 17.06
CA GLU A 409 -20.14 -33.26 17.79
C GLU A 409 -21.02 -34.15 16.89
N ARG A 410 -21.67 -33.57 15.88
CA ARG A 410 -22.43 -34.33 14.88
C ARG A 410 -21.54 -35.15 13.95
N LEU A 411 -20.44 -34.57 13.47
CA LEU A 411 -19.58 -35.20 12.45
C LEU A 411 -18.66 -36.25 13.05
N LEU A 412 -18.20 -36.03 14.28
CA LEU A 412 -17.16 -36.85 14.91
C LEU A 412 -17.49 -38.35 14.97
N PRO A 413 -18.70 -38.81 15.34
CA PRO A 413 -19.03 -40.24 15.36
C PRO A 413 -18.89 -40.93 14.01
N VAL A 414 -19.25 -40.25 12.91
CA VAL A 414 -19.17 -40.81 11.56
C VAL A 414 -17.72 -40.90 11.10
N VAL A 415 -16.91 -39.87 11.40
CA VAL A 415 -15.47 -39.88 11.11
C VAL A 415 -14.76 -40.97 11.91
N GLU A 416 -15.11 -41.15 13.19
CA GLU A 416 -14.56 -42.24 14.02
C GLU A 416 -14.97 -43.63 13.52
N ALA A 417 -16.21 -43.80 13.04
CA ALA A 417 -16.67 -45.04 12.42
C ALA A 417 -15.85 -45.36 11.16
N ALA A 418 -15.65 -44.37 10.29
CA ALA A 418 -14.80 -44.51 9.10
C ALA A 418 -13.35 -44.84 9.46
N ALA A 419 -12.79 -44.22 10.50
CA ALA A 419 -11.45 -44.54 11.00
C ALA A 419 -11.33 -45.97 11.55
N LYS A 420 -12.42 -46.54 12.07
CA LYS A 420 -12.52 -47.95 12.49
C LYS A 420 -12.84 -48.91 11.34
N GLY A 421 -12.95 -48.40 10.11
CA GLY A 421 -13.21 -49.17 8.89
C GLY A 421 -14.69 -49.29 8.51
N ASP A 422 -15.61 -48.70 9.28
CA ASP A 422 -17.02 -48.63 8.92
C ASP A 422 -17.26 -47.45 7.96
N LEU A 423 -17.21 -47.75 6.66
CA LEU A 423 -17.47 -46.81 5.58
C LEU A 423 -18.95 -46.81 5.13
N THR A 424 -19.88 -47.35 5.94
CA THR A 424 -21.31 -47.41 5.57
C THR A 424 -22.08 -46.15 5.91
N LEU A 425 -21.58 -45.36 6.86
CA LEU A 425 -22.23 -44.14 7.32
C LEU A 425 -21.95 -42.96 6.40
N GLU A 426 -22.99 -42.17 6.13
CA GLU A 426 -22.91 -40.93 5.37
C GLU A 426 -23.19 -39.73 6.25
N ILE A 427 -22.51 -38.63 5.96
CA ILE A 427 -22.84 -37.34 6.54
C ILE A 427 -23.67 -36.58 5.52
N GLU A 428 -24.91 -36.28 5.87
CA GLU A 428 -25.75 -35.39 5.05
C GLU A 428 -25.29 -33.92 5.21
N PRO A 429 -25.08 -33.20 4.09
CA PRO A 429 -24.89 -31.76 4.08
C PRO A 429 -26.19 -31.05 4.51
N ARG A 430 -26.06 -30.00 5.34
CA ARG A 430 -27.19 -29.23 5.89
C ARG A 430 -27.23 -27.77 5.42
N LYS A 431 -26.12 -27.19 4.96
CA LYS A 431 -25.97 -25.77 4.58
C LYS A 431 -25.12 -25.61 3.32
N ASP A 432 -25.07 -24.43 2.73
CA ASP A 432 -24.11 -24.14 1.65
C ASP A 432 -22.94 -23.32 2.20
N ASP A 433 -22.12 -23.94 3.05
CA ASP A 433 -20.96 -23.32 3.67
C ASP A 433 -19.67 -24.15 3.56
N SER A 434 -18.59 -23.66 4.15
CA SER A 434 -17.28 -24.31 4.10
C SER A 434 -17.25 -25.68 4.79
N LEU A 435 -18.10 -25.94 5.78
CA LEU A 435 -18.19 -27.24 6.45
C LEU A 435 -18.85 -28.26 5.54
N ASP A 436 -19.88 -27.86 4.78
CA ASP A 436 -20.55 -28.76 3.85
C ASP A 436 -19.66 -29.16 2.66
N LYS A 437 -18.78 -28.27 2.21
CA LYS A 437 -17.72 -28.64 1.25
C LYS A 437 -16.78 -29.70 1.80
N LEU A 438 -16.45 -29.64 3.10
CA LEU A 438 -15.65 -30.67 3.78
C LEU A 438 -16.41 -32.00 3.87
N ILE A 439 -17.71 -31.96 4.16
CA ILE A 439 -18.59 -33.13 4.20
C ILE A 439 -18.63 -33.83 2.83
N VAL A 440 -18.83 -33.06 1.75
CA VAL A 440 -18.82 -33.61 0.38
C VAL A 440 -17.48 -34.25 0.04
N ALA A 441 -16.37 -33.59 0.38
CA ALA A 441 -15.04 -34.15 0.17
C ALA A 441 -14.82 -35.45 0.96
N PHE A 442 -15.30 -35.50 2.21
CA PHE A 442 -15.26 -36.69 3.05
C PHE A 442 -16.09 -37.84 2.47
N ASN A 443 -17.33 -37.60 2.03
CA ASN A 443 -18.18 -38.63 1.43
C ASN A 443 -17.56 -39.19 0.13
N ASN A 444 -16.94 -38.34 -0.68
CA ASN A 444 -16.21 -38.77 -1.88
C ASN A 444 -15.00 -39.65 -1.52
N MET A 445 -14.21 -39.25 -0.52
CA MET A 445 -13.09 -40.07 -0.02
C MET A 445 -13.58 -41.44 0.48
N ARG A 446 -14.66 -41.46 1.27
CA ARG A 446 -15.30 -42.68 1.77
C ARG A 446 -15.70 -43.60 0.62
N GLU A 447 -16.33 -43.08 -0.43
CA GLU A 447 -16.75 -43.89 -1.58
C GLU A 447 -15.55 -44.49 -2.33
N ARG A 448 -14.50 -43.69 -2.56
CA ARG A 448 -13.26 -44.19 -3.17
C ARG A 448 -12.60 -45.30 -2.35
N LEU A 449 -12.65 -45.21 -1.03
CA LEU A 449 -12.16 -46.27 -0.15
C LEU A 449 -13.02 -47.53 -0.23
N ARG A 450 -14.35 -47.43 -0.34
CA ARG A 450 -15.25 -48.58 -0.56
C ARG A 450 -14.94 -49.28 -1.88
N GLU A 451 -14.80 -48.52 -2.97
CA GLU A 451 -14.41 -49.05 -4.29
C GLU A 451 -13.08 -49.80 -4.22
N LEU A 452 -12.08 -49.24 -3.54
CA LEU A 452 -10.77 -49.84 -3.37
C LEU A 452 -10.85 -51.18 -2.61
N ILE A 453 -11.61 -51.23 -1.51
CA ILE A 453 -11.80 -52.48 -0.74
C ILE A 453 -12.52 -53.53 -1.58
N HIS A 454 -13.53 -53.13 -2.37
CA HIS A 454 -14.24 -54.04 -3.28
C HIS A 454 -13.28 -54.65 -4.32
N ASN A 455 -12.43 -53.82 -4.93
CA ASN A 455 -11.43 -54.27 -5.90
C ASN A 455 -10.39 -55.21 -5.27
N ILE A 456 -9.94 -54.94 -4.04
CA ILE A 456 -9.03 -55.83 -3.30
C ILE A 456 -9.69 -57.19 -3.05
N ASN A 457 -10.95 -57.22 -2.62
CA ASN A 457 -11.67 -58.48 -2.40
C ASN A 457 -11.84 -59.29 -3.69
N ALA A 458 -12.16 -58.63 -4.81
CA ALA A 458 -12.25 -59.28 -6.11
C ALA A 458 -10.90 -59.86 -6.58
N ALA A 459 -9.81 -59.09 -6.40
CA ALA A 459 -8.46 -59.55 -6.70
C ALA A 459 -8.03 -60.72 -5.81
N SER A 460 -8.31 -60.67 -4.51
CA SER A 460 -8.03 -61.75 -3.56
C SER A 460 -8.77 -63.03 -3.93
N THR A 461 -10.03 -62.92 -4.35
CA THR A 461 -10.82 -64.08 -4.81
C THR A 461 -10.21 -64.69 -6.06
N THR A 462 -9.79 -63.85 -7.01
CA THR A 462 -9.11 -64.30 -8.25
C THR A 462 -7.79 -65.01 -7.94
N VAL A 463 -6.98 -64.46 -7.04
CA VAL A 463 -5.72 -65.08 -6.59
C VAL A 463 -5.97 -66.41 -5.90
N SER A 464 -6.99 -66.49 -5.03
CA SER A 464 -7.38 -67.73 -4.37
C SER A 464 -7.73 -68.83 -5.37
N SER A 465 -8.56 -68.51 -6.37
CA SER A 465 -8.93 -69.46 -7.44
C SER A 465 -7.73 -69.88 -8.27
N ALA A 466 -6.84 -68.95 -8.64
CA ALA A 466 -5.62 -69.25 -9.37
C ALA A 466 -4.68 -70.16 -8.56
N SER A 467 -4.58 -69.95 -7.25
CA SER A 467 -3.79 -70.79 -6.35
C SER A 467 -4.33 -72.23 -6.26
N GLN A 468 -5.66 -72.39 -6.21
CA GLN A 468 -6.30 -73.72 -6.26
C GLN A 468 -6.03 -74.43 -7.58
N GLN A 469 -6.16 -73.72 -8.71
CA GLN A 469 -5.85 -74.28 -10.03
C GLN A 469 -4.38 -74.68 -10.16
N LEU A 470 -3.46 -73.84 -9.67
CA LEU A 470 -2.03 -74.15 -9.65
C LEU A 470 -1.74 -75.40 -8.83
N THR A 471 -2.39 -75.56 -7.68
CA THR A 471 -2.27 -76.77 -6.85
C THR A 471 -2.70 -78.02 -7.60
N ALA A 472 -3.81 -77.95 -8.35
CA ALA A 472 -4.27 -79.05 -9.19
C ALA A 472 -3.25 -79.38 -10.31
N SER A 473 -2.71 -78.37 -11.00
CA SER A 473 -1.68 -78.56 -12.03
C SER A 473 -0.38 -79.16 -11.46
N ILE A 474 0.03 -78.76 -10.25
CA ILE A 474 1.19 -79.36 -9.57
C ILE A 474 0.95 -80.85 -9.30
N GLN A 475 -0.27 -81.24 -8.90
CA GLN A 475 -0.65 -82.64 -8.69
C GLN A 475 -0.53 -83.45 -10.00
N GLU A 476 -1.02 -82.90 -11.12
CA GLU A 476 -0.91 -83.52 -12.44
C GLU A 476 0.55 -83.66 -12.88
N ILE A 477 1.37 -82.62 -12.70
CA ILE A 477 2.80 -82.66 -13.01
C ILE A 477 3.52 -83.74 -12.21
N ASN A 478 3.22 -83.87 -10.91
CA ASN A 478 3.81 -84.91 -10.06
C ASN A 478 3.44 -86.32 -10.56
N ASN A 479 2.19 -86.52 -10.98
CA ASN A 479 1.75 -87.81 -11.55
C ASN A 479 2.43 -88.10 -12.89
N ALA A 480 2.52 -87.10 -13.78
CA ALA A 480 3.24 -87.21 -15.05
C ALA A 480 4.73 -87.52 -14.83
N SER A 481 5.37 -86.84 -13.88
CA SER A 481 6.77 -87.06 -13.52
C SER A 481 7.02 -88.49 -13.02
N ARG A 482 6.13 -89.04 -12.19
CA ARG A 482 6.19 -90.46 -11.78
C ARG A 482 6.10 -91.41 -12.98
N SER A 483 5.14 -91.18 -13.87
CA SER A 483 4.97 -92.01 -15.08
C SER A 483 6.20 -91.95 -16.00
N VAL A 484 6.79 -90.77 -16.16
CA VAL A 484 8.06 -90.60 -16.91
C VAL A 484 9.19 -91.36 -16.23
N SER A 485 9.32 -91.29 -14.90
CA SER A 485 10.34 -92.03 -14.15
C SER A 485 10.18 -93.55 -14.30
N GLU A 486 8.95 -94.08 -14.21
CA GLU A 486 8.66 -95.50 -14.43
C GLU A 486 8.97 -95.94 -15.86
N THR A 487 8.65 -95.11 -16.83
CA THR A 487 8.94 -95.38 -18.25
C THR A 487 10.44 -95.39 -18.51
N ALA A 488 11.18 -94.44 -17.93
CA ALA A 488 12.63 -94.40 -18.03
C ALA A 488 13.27 -95.67 -17.45
N GLN A 489 12.78 -96.16 -16.29
CA GLN A 489 13.25 -97.42 -15.71
C GLN A 489 12.97 -98.62 -16.62
N LYS A 490 11.78 -98.70 -17.24
CA LYS A 490 11.45 -99.76 -18.21
C LYS A 490 12.36 -99.71 -19.43
N ILE A 491 12.61 -98.51 -19.97
CA ILE A 491 13.53 -98.33 -21.09
C ILE A 491 14.93 -98.81 -20.73
N SER A 492 15.45 -98.44 -19.55
CA SER A 492 16.76 -98.92 -19.08
C SER A 492 16.83 -100.44 -19.04
N ALA A 493 15.82 -101.11 -18.48
CA ALA A 493 15.76 -102.58 -18.47
C ALA A 493 15.69 -103.18 -19.89
N SER A 494 14.89 -102.60 -20.78
CA SER A 494 14.82 -103.05 -22.18
C SER A 494 16.12 -102.84 -22.95
N VAL A 495 16.90 -101.80 -22.62
CA VAL A 495 18.22 -101.57 -23.21
C VAL A 495 19.21 -102.66 -22.76
N GLU A 496 19.15 -103.09 -21.50
CA GLU A 496 19.94 -104.23 -21.00
C GLU A 496 19.59 -105.53 -21.76
N ASP A 497 18.29 -105.83 -21.92
CA ASP A 497 17.81 -106.99 -22.67
C ASP A 497 18.24 -106.93 -24.15
N GLN A 498 18.11 -105.77 -24.79
CA GLN A 498 18.54 -105.57 -26.18
C GLN A 498 20.05 -105.77 -26.34
N THR A 499 20.85 -105.33 -25.37
CA THR A 499 22.31 -105.52 -25.42
C THR A 499 22.66 -107.00 -25.38
N ALA A 500 22.00 -107.79 -24.53
CA ALA A 500 22.20 -109.24 -24.45
C ALA A 500 21.80 -109.96 -25.77
N GLU A 501 20.69 -109.56 -26.40
CA GLU A 501 20.30 -110.13 -27.70
C GLU A 501 21.23 -109.70 -28.85
N ILE A 502 21.80 -108.50 -28.80
CA ILE A 502 22.82 -108.06 -29.77
C ILE A 502 24.09 -108.90 -29.61
N GLU A 503 24.56 -109.16 -28.38
CA GLU A 503 25.72 -110.04 -28.15
C GLU A 503 25.49 -111.45 -28.70
N LYS A 504 24.29 -112.00 -28.48
CA LYS A 504 23.89 -113.29 -29.03
C LYS A 504 23.83 -113.29 -30.56
N SER A 505 23.32 -112.21 -31.16
CA SER A 505 23.27 -112.03 -32.61
C SER A 505 24.68 -111.94 -33.22
N ASN A 506 25.61 -111.23 -32.57
CA ASN A 506 27.00 -111.16 -32.99
C ASN A 506 27.67 -112.53 -32.94
N LYS A 507 27.43 -113.31 -31.87
CA LYS A 507 27.95 -114.67 -31.77
C LYS A 507 27.40 -115.60 -32.84
N LEU A 508 26.10 -115.50 -33.14
CA LEU A 508 25.49 -116.26 -34.23
C LEU A 508 26.07 -115.86 -35.59
N ALA A 509 26.36 -114.58 -35.81
CA ALA A 509 27.01 -114.11 -37.04
C ALA A 509 28.45 -114.67 -37.18
N GLU A 510 29.19 -114.78 -36.08
CA GLU A 510 30.52 -115.42 -36.04
C GLU A 510 30.42 -116.91 -36.37
N ASP A 511 29.47 -117.63 -35.76
CA ASP A 511 29.21 -119.05 -36.05
C ASP A 511 28.85 -119.27 -37.53
N ILE A 512 28.00 -118.41 -38.11
CA ILE A 512 27.63 -118.44 -39.53
C ILE A 512 28.86 -118.20 -40.42
N SER A 513 29.73 -117.25 -40.06
CA SER A 513 30.96 -117.00 -40.81
C SER A 513 31.84 -118.25 -40.85
N GLY A 514 32.02 -118.92 -39.70
CA GLY A 514 32.78 -120.17 -39.60
C GLY A 514 32.19 -121.30 -40.45
N ILE A 515 30.87 -121.50 -40.36
CA ILE A 515 30.17 -122.51 -41.18
C ILE A 515 30.30 -122.20 -42.67
N THR A 516 30.27 -120.91 -43.04
CA THR A 516 30.42 -120.49 -44.44
C THR A 516 31.81 -120.80 -44.98
N GLU A 517 32.86 -120.57 -44.18
CA GLU A 517 34.24 -120.95 -44.52
C GLU A 517 34.41 -122.47 -44.66
N GLU A 518 33.86 -123.26 -43.72
CA GLU A 518 33.87 -124.72 -43.79
C GLU A 518 33.13 -125.24 -45.03
N THR A 519 31.98 -124.63 -45.34
CA THR A 519 31.19 -124.97 -46.53
C THR A 519 31.95 -124.63 -47.81
N ALA A 520 32.64 -123.49 -47.87
CA ALA A 520 33.47 -123.12 -49.02
C ALA A 520 34.63 -124.11 -49.23
N SER A 521 35.33 -124.50 -48.15
CA SER A 521 36.40 -125.50 -48.19
C SER A 521 35.89 -126.88 -48.62
N SER A 522 34.72 -127.28 -48.11
CA SER A 522 34.06 -128.53 -48.51
C SER A 522 33.65 -128.50 -49.98
N ALA A 523 33.14 -127.38 -50.48
CA ALA A 523 32.80 -127.21 -51.90
C ALA A 523 34.04 -127.32 -52.81
N GLU A 524 35.17 -126.74 -52.41
CA GLU A 524 36.46 -126.89 -53.13
C GLU A 524 36.91 -128.36 -53.16
N THR A 525 36.79 -129.06 -52.03
CA THR A 525 37.08 -130.50 -51.95
C THR A 525 36.20 -131.32 -52.90
N VAL A 526 34.89 -131.01 -52.95
CA VAL A 526 33.94 -131.67 -53.86
C VAL A 526 34.31 -131.41 -55.32
N VAL A 527 34.72 -130.17 -55.68
CA VAL A 527 35.19 -129.85 -57.04
C VAL A 527 36.43 -130.68 -57.40
N ASN A 528 37.40 -130.81 -56.49
CA ASN A 528 38.59 -131.63 -56.72
C ASN A 528 38.25 -133.10 -56.93
N ILE A 529 37.39 -133.68 -56.08
CA ILE A 529 36.92 -135.07 -56.22
C ILE A 529 36.17 -135.26 -57.55
N ALA A 530 35.33 -134.31 -57.95
CA ALA A 530 34.60 -134.37 -59.22
C ALA A 530 35.55 -134.35 -60.43
N ASN A 531 36.61 -133.53 -60.39
CA ASN A 531 37.64 -133.51 -61.43
C ASN A 531 38.42 -134.82 -61.50
N GLU A 532 38.80 -135.41 -60.36
CA GLU A 532 39.49 -136.70 -60.29
C GLU A 532 38.62 -137.86 -60.80
N ALA A 533 37.33 -137.86 -60.42
CA ALA A 533 36.36 -138.81 -60.92
C ALA A 533 36.18 -138.70 -62.45
N ASN A 534 36.15 -137.47 -62.99
CA ASN A 534 36.06 -137.24 -64.43
C ASN A 534 37.31 -137.74 -65.17
N ALA A 535 38.51 -137.47 -64.64
CA ALA A 535 39.77 -137.99 -65.21
C ALA A 535 39.80 -139.53 -65.20
N THR A 536 39.41 -140.15 -64.09
CA THR A 536 39.32 -141.61 -63.97
C THR A 536 38.31 -142.20 -64.95
N ALA A 537 37.18 -141.53 -65.16
CA ALA A 537 36.18 -141.95 -66.14
C ALA A 537 36.71 -141.85 -67.59
N GLU A 538 37.51 -140.84 -67.91
CA GLU A 538 38.17 -140.67 -69.22
C GLU A 538 39.23 -141.75 -69.47
N ASP A 539 40.04 -142.07 -68.46
CA ASP A 539 40.99 -143.19 -68.50
C ASP A 539 40.25 -144.52 -68.70
N GLY A 540 39.16 -144.73 -67.96
CA GLY A 540 38.29 -145.90 -68.09
C GLY A 540 37.66 -146.03 -69.47
N TYR A 541 37.20 -144.91 -70.06
CA TYR A 541 36.67 -144.86 -71.43
C TYR A 541 37.73 -145.26 -72.46
N THR A 542 38.96 -144.76 -72.30
CA THR A 542 40.10 -145.10 -73.17
C THR A 542 40.44 -146.59 -73.07
N ALA A 543 40.57 -147.11 -71.85
CA ALA A 543 40.86 -148.53 -71.59
C ALA A 543 39.76 -149.45 -72.15
N SER A 544 38.49 -149.07 -71.98
CA SER A 544 37.37 -149.83 -72.52
C SER A 544 37.38 -149.85 -74.06
N THR A 545 37.71 -148.73 -74.70
CA THR A 545 37.81 -148.63 -76.16
C THR A 545 38.97 -149.48 -76.69
N GLN A 546 40.10 -149.50 -75.99
CA GLN A 546 41.22 -150.37 -76.33
C GLN A 546 40.86 -151.86 -76.16
N ALA A 547 40.12 -152.22 -75.11
CA ALA A 547 39.66 -153.58 -74.90
C ALA A 547 38.72 -154.04 -76.03
N ILE A 548 37.83 -153.17 -76.53
CA ILE A 548 36.97 -153.45 -77.69
C ILE A 548 37.83 -153.74 -78.93
N ARG A 549 38.84 -152.91 -79.23
CA ARG A 549 39.76 -153.15 -80.36
C ARG A 549 40.49 -154.49 -80.24
N ASN A 550 41.01 -154.81 -79.06
CA ASN A 550 41.68 -156.08 -78.83
C ASN A 550 40.71 -157.28 -79.03
N MET A 551 39.43 -157.13 -78.65
CA MET A 551 38.41 -158.15 -78.88
C MET A 551 38.10 -158.34 -80.38
N GLU A 552 38.09 -157.27 -81.18
CA GLU A 552 37.93 -157.34 -82.64
C GLU A 552 39.13 -158.04 -83.31
N GLU A 553 40.36 -157.74 -82.88
CA GLU A 553 41.56 -158.45 -83.33
C GLU A 553 41.52 -159.93 -82.95
N LEU A 554 41.12 -160.25 -81.71
CA LEU A 554 41.01 -161.63 -81.24
C LEU A 554 39.95 -162.43 -82.01
N ALA A 555 38.81 -161.81 -82.34
CA ALA A 555 37.77 -162.43 -83.16
C ALA A 555 38.31 -162.76 -84.56
N THR A 556 39.06 -161.83 -85.17
CA THR A 556 39.71 -162.03 -86.47
C THR A 556 40.71 -163.18 -86.44
N SER A 557 41.58 -163.22 -85.42
CA SER A 557 42.56 -164.31 -85.25
C SER A 557 41.89 -165.66 -85.00
N SER A 558 40.80 -165.70 -84.23
CA SER A 558 40.05 -166.93 -83.98
C SER A 558 39.41 -167.50 -85.25
N GLU A 559 38.92 -166.64 -86.14
CA GLU A 559 38.36 -167.03 -87.44
C GLU A 559 39.44 -167.60 -88.39
N GLU A 560 40.66 -167.06 -88.30
CA GLU A 560 41.83 -167.57 -89.03
C GLU A 560 42.26 -168.96 -88.53
N VAL A 561 42.34 -169.15 -87.20
CA VAL A 561 42.64 -170.45 -86.59
C VAL A 561 41.59 -171.49 -86.97
N ALA A 562 40.30 -171.14 -86.95
CA ALA A 562 39.22 -172.06 -87.35
C ALA A 562 39.39 -172.54 -88.81
N ARG A 563 39.85 -171.65 -89.70
CA ARG A 563 40.11 -171.97 -91.11
C ARG A 563 41.29 -172.94 -91.28
N GLU A 564 42.38 -172.76 -90.51
CA GLU A 564 43.50 -173.70 -90.53
C GLU A 564 43.13 -175.09 -90.00
N VAL A 565 42.28 -175.17 -88.97
CA VAL A 565 41.78 -176.44 -88.44
C VAL A 565 40.95 -177.19 -89.48
N GLU A 566 40.09 -176.49 -90.24
CA GLU A 566 39.30 -177.11 -91.31
C GLU A 566 40.20 -177.65 -92.46
N GLU A 567 41.27 -176.93 -92.80
CA GLU A 567 42.28 -177.45 -93.74
C GLU A 567 42.97 -178.71 -93.22
N LEU A 568 43.29 -178.75 -91.93
CA LEU A 568 43.93 -179.89 -91.29
C LEU A 568 43.01 -181.13 -91.31
N GLU A 569 41.72 -180.96 -91.04
CA GLU A 569 40.72 -182.04 -91.11
C GLU A 569 40.69 -182.69 -92.51
N LYS A 570 40.66 -181.88 -93.57
CA LYS A 570 40.70 -182.36 -94.97
C LYS A 570 41.98 -183.13 -95.30
N LYS A 571 43.12 -182.76 -94.69
CA LYS A 571 44.39 -183.49 -94.86
C LYS A 571 44.35 -184.82 -94.10
N ALA A 572 43.77 -184.86 -92.91
CA ALA A 572 43.63 -186.08 -92.11
C ALA A 572 42.72 -187.12 -92.80
N GLU A 573 41.61 -186.69 -93.42
CA GLU A 573 40.70 -187.57 -94.17
C GLU A 573 41.42 -188.30 -95.32
N LYS A 574 42.25 -187.58 -96.09
CA LYS A 574 43.10 -188.16 -97.14
C LYS A 574 44.08 -189.20 -96.61
N ILE A 575 44.62 -189.02 -95.40
CA ILE A 575 45.50 -190.02 -94.78
C ILE A 575 44.68 -191.28 -94.45
N GLY A 576 43.45 -191.12 -93.96
CA GLY A 576 42.53 -192.23 -93.70
C GLY A 576 42.30 -193.11 -94.94
N GLU A 577 42.03 -192.50 -96.09
CA GLU A 577 41.85 -193.22 -97.37
C GLU A 577 43.09 -194.06 -97.73
N ILE A 578 44.28 -193.52 -97.52
CA ILE A 578 45.55 -194.21 -97.81
C ILE A 578 45.72 -195.43 -96.87
N VAL A 579 45.44 -195.28 -95.58
CA VAL A 579 45.54 -196.37 -94.59
C VAL A 579 44.59 -197.52 -94.94
N ASP A 580 43.39 -197.20 -95.41
CA ASP A 580 42.38 -198.22 -95.76
C ASP A 580 42.83 -199.07 -96.97
N ILE A 581 43.49 -198.45 -97.95
CA ILE A 581 44.11 -199.15 -99.08
C ILE A 581 45.24 -200.07 -98.60
N ILE A 582 46.12 -199.57 -97.70
CA ILE A 582 47.24 -200.37 -97.16
C ILE A 582 46.70 -201.60 -96.41
N THR A 583 45.64 -201.43 -95.62
CA THR A 583 45.04 -202.50 -94.83
C THR A 583 44.50 -203.63 -95.73
N LYS A 584 43.80 -203.27 -96.82
CA LYS A 584 43.29 -204.24 -97.80
C LYS A 584 44.40 -205.06 -98.48
N ILE A 585 45.56 -204.44 -98.72
CA ILE A 585 46.72 -205.14 -99.31
C ILE A 585 47.32 -206.14 -98.30
N ALA A 586 47.44 -205.74 -97.03
CA ALA A 586 48.01 -206.58 -95.98
C ALA A 586 47.18 -207.87 -95.76
N GLU A 587 45.85 -207.78 -95.74
CA GLU A 587 44.96 -208.94 -95.56
C GLU A 587 45.11 -209.99 -96.67
N GLN A 588 45.19 -209.56 -97.93
CA GLN A 588 45.41 -210.49 -99.06
C GLN A 588 46.74 -211.23 -98.95
N THR A 589 47.77 -210.54 -98.49
CA THR A 589 49.13 -211.10 -98.37
C THR A 589 49.18 -212.16 -97.27
N SER A 590 48.55 -211.90 -96.13
CA SER A 590 48.44 -212.83 -95.01
C SER A 590 47.71 -214.13 -95.37
N LEU A 591 46.62 -214.04 -96.14
CA LEU A 591 45.85 -215.19 -96.58
C LEU A 591 46.64 -216.15 -97.51
N LEU A 592 47.48 -215.58 -98.38
CA LEU A 592 48.38 -216.37 -99.23
C LEU A 592 49.40 -217.15 -98.41
N ALA A 593 49.96 -216.52 -97.37
CA ALA A 593 50.92 -217.15 -96.48
C ALA A 593 50.33 -218.31 -95.67
N LEU A 594 49.09 -218.16 -95.20
CA LEU A 594 48.41 -219.18 -94.39
C LEU A 594 48.18 -220.47 -95.19
N ASN A 595 47.70 -220.35 -96.43
CA ASN A 595 47.46 -221.50 -97.29
C ASN A 595 48.76 -222.28 -97.59
N ALA A 596 49.88 -221.57 -97.74
CA ALA A 596 51.18 -222.20 -97.94
C ALA A 596 51.65 -222.97 -96.69
N ASN A 597 51.33 -222.47 -95.48
CA ASN A 597 51.73 -223.11 -94.21
C ASN A 597 50.97 -224.42 -93.95
N ILE A 598 49.68 -224.47 -94.31
CA ILE A 598 48.85 -225.64 -94.10
C ILE A 598 49.34 -226.83 -94.93
N GLU A 599 49.67 -226.62 -96.21
CA GLU A 599 50.01 -227.73 -97.09
C GLU A 599 51.38 -228.34 -96.75
N ALA A 600 52.30 -227.53 -96.22
CA ALA A 600 53.59 -228.01 -95.74
C ALA A 600 53.46 -228.99 -94.56
N ALA A 601 52.48 -228.80 -93.67
CA ALA A 601 52.22 -229.69 -92.55
C ALA A 601 51.66 -231.06 -93.00
N ARG A 602 51.03 -231.11 -94.18
CA ARG A 602 50.31 -232.29 -94.66
C ARG A 602 51.22 -233.38 -95.25
N VAL A 603 52.34 -233.00 -95.87
CA VAL A 603 53.20 -233.93 -96.65
C VAL A 603 54.27 -234.64 -95.79
N GLY A 604 54.25 -234.45 -94.46
CA GLY A 604 55.14 -235.17 -93.53
C GLY A 604 56.62 -234.88 -93.78
N GLU A 605 57.54 -235.83 -93.51
CA GLU A 605 59.01 -235.59 -93.62
C GLU A 605 59.47 -235.06 -95.00
N GLN A 606 58.70 -235.24 -96.07
CA GLN A 606 58.98 -234.67 -97.39
C GLN A 606 58.63 -233.16 -97.51
N GLY A 607 57.88 -232.60 -96.55
CA GLY A 607 57.34 -231.24 -96.57
C GLY A 607 58.19 -230.15 -95.90
N ARG A 608 59.35 -230.50 -95.30
CA ARG A 608 60.21 -229.53 -94.58
C ARG A 608 60.69 -228.34 -95.44
N GLY A 609 60.83 -228.52 -96.75
CA GLY A 609 61.19 -227.44 -97.66
C GLY A 609 60.08 -226.40 -97.90
N PHE A 610 58.81 -226.81 -97.82
CA PHE A 610 57.66 -225.92 -98.09
C PHE A 610 57.25 -225.08 -96.89
N ALA A 611 57.47 -225.55 -95.66
CA ALA A 611 57.10 -224.83 -94.43
C ALA A 611 57.89 -223.54 -94.21
N VAL A 612 59.16 -223.52 -94.66
CA VAL A 612 60.06 -222.38 -94.45
C VAL A 612 59.64 -221.15 -95.26
N VAL A 613 59.14 -221.35 -96.48
CA VAL A 613 58.70 -220.23 -97.35
C VAL A 613 57.39 -219.63 -96.86
N ALA A 614 56.46 -220.47 -96.40
CA ALA A 614 55.17 -220.02 -95.91
C ALA A 614 55.25 -219.25 -94.58
N GLY A 615 56.19 -219.61 -93.71
CA GLY A 615 56.47 -218.87 -92.47
C GLY A 615 57.00 -217.46 -92.70
N GLU A 616 57.63 -217.22 -93.86
CA GLU A 616 58.27 -215.93 -94.14
C GLU A 616 57.39 -214.95 -94.91
N VAL A 617 56.32 -215.42 -95.58
CA VAL A 617 55.32 -214.56 -96.25
C VAL A 617 54.22 -214.10 -95.28
N GLY A 618 54.09 -214.77 -94.13
CA GLY A 618 53.05 -214.50 -93.12
C GLY A 618 53.49 -213.57 -91.97
N LYS A 619 54.74 -213.14 -91.98
CA LYS A 619 55.23 -212.02 -91.17
C LYS A 619 55.07 -210.73 -91.96
#